data_AF-X1LTF8-F1
#
_entry.id   AF-X1LTF8-F1
#
_cell.length_a   1.000
_cell.length_b   1.000
_cell.length_c   1.000
_cell.angle_alpha   90.00
_cell.angle_beta   90.00
_cell.angle_gamma   90.00
#
_symmetry.space_group_name_H-M   'P 1'
#
loop_
_entity.id
_entity.type
_entity.pdbx_description
1 polymer ?
#
loop_
_entity_poly.entity_id
_entity_poly.type
_entity_poly.pdbx_seq_one_letter_code
_entity_poly.pdbx_strand_id
1 'polypeptide(L)'
;MNNKKTDYDSVMNRKAEIIKAALGLDYDLFELPGISFDYDSMMEKAGYSLEEVIKIQSQTNVGNTPMIEPDNINLLVKKLSKSGYGAKILIKDEAVNP
;
A
#
# COMPACT_ATOMS: atom_id res chain seq x y z
N MET A 1 -9.51 26.96 -20.51
CA MET A 1 -9.23 25.72 -19.74
C MET A 1 -7.83 25.26 -20.10
N ASN A 2 -6.87 25.35 -19.18
CA ASN A 2 -5.50 24.91 -19.45
C ASN A 2 -5.49 23.40 -19.65
N ASN A 3 -5.18 22.96 -20.87
CA ASN A 3 -5.16 21.54 -21.23
C ASN A 3 -3.88 20.92 -20.64
N LYS A 4 -3.96 20.59 -19.35
CA LYS A 4 -2.91 19.93 -18.57
C LYS A 4 -2.65 18.57 -19.23
N LYS A 5 -1.44 18.34 -19.76
CA LYS A 5 -1.04 17.08 -20.42
C LYS A 5 -1.38 15.86 -19.56
N THR A 6 -1.93 14.81 -20.16
CA THR A 6 -2.45 13.61 -19.46
C THR A 6 -1.58 12.37 -19.65
N ASP A 7 -0.41 12.49 -20.29
CA ASP A 7 0.56 11.40 -20.31
C ASP A 7 1.04 11.05 -18.90
N TYR A 8 1.47 9.79 -18.73
CA TYR A 8 1.84 9.23 -17.43
C TYR A 8 2.87 10.09 -16.70
N ASP A 9 3.97 10.47 -17.37
CA ASP A 9 5.04 11.25 -16.76
C ASP A 9 4.55 12.64 -16.32
N SER A 10 3.76 13.31 -17.16
CA SER A 10 3.13 14.60 -16.81
C SER A 10 2.18 14.48 -15.61
N VAL A 11 1.42 13.40 -15.49
CA VAL A 11 0.53 13.16 -14.34
C VAL A 11 1.35 12.88 -13.08
N MET A 12 2.35 12.02 -13.17
CA MET A 12 3.21 11.66 -12.03
C MET A 12 4.00 12.85 -11.50
N ASN A 13 4.49 13.73 -12.38
CA ASN A 13 5.16 14.98 -11.98
C ASN A 13 4.26 15.95 -11.19
N ARG A 14 2.94 15.83 -11.31
CA ARG A 14 1.97 16.66 -10.57
C ARG A 14 1.19 15.84 -9.53
N LYS A 15 1.65 14.64 -9.18
CA LYS A 15 0.98 13.76 -8.24
C LYS A 15 0.67 14.49 -6.92
N ALA A 16 1.63 15.22 -6.37
CA ALA A 16 1.44 16.00 -5.15
C ALA A 16 0.33 17.05 -5.28
N GLU A 17 0.31 17.84 -6.37
CA GLU A 17 -0.74 18.83 -6.63
C GLU A 17 -2.13 18.19 -6.75
N ILE A 18 -2.22 17.06 -7.48
CA ILE A 18 -3.47 16.34 -7.72
C ILE A 18 -4.03 15.80 -6.41
N ILE A 19 -3.17 15.15 -5.63
CA ILE A 19 -3.56 14.57 -4.35
C ILE A 19 -3.97 15.68 -3.36
N LYS A 20 -3.22 16.78 -3.28
CA LYS A 20 -3.56 17.94 -2.45
C LYS A 20 -4.89 18.56 -2.85
N ALA A 21 -5.17 18.67 -4.15
CA ALA A 21 -6.45 19.18 -4.64
C ALA A 21 -7.63 18.21 -4.41
N ALA A 22 -7.39 16.90 -4.48
CA ALA A 22 -8.42 15.88 -4.34
C ALA A 22 -8.78 15.58 -2.88
N LEU A 23 -7.78 15.52 -2.00
CA LEU A 23 -7.95 15.11 -0.60
C LEU A 23 -7.89 16.30 0.37
N GLY A 24 -7.45 17.48 -0.07
CA GLY A 24 -7.22 18.63 0.81
C GLY A 24 -6.05 18.43 1.79
N LEU A 25 -5.27 17.36 1.63
CA LEU A 25 -4.15 16.99 2.49
C LEU A 25 -2.83 17.40 1.84
N ASP A 26 -1.98 18.08 2.62
CA ASP A 26 -0.64 18.46 2.20
C ASP A 26 0.37 17.40 2.69
N TYR A 27 0.89 16.59 1.77
CA TYR A 27 1.69 15.39 2.11
C TYR A 27 3.06 15.76 2.69
N ASP A 28 3.61 16.90 2.29
CA ASP A 28 4.88 17.44 2.79
C ASP A 28 4.87 17.66 4.31
N LEU A 29 3.68 17.80 4.92
CA LEU A 29 3.52 17.94 6.38
C LEU A 29 3.78 16.65 7.15
N PHE A 30 3.76 15.50 6.47
CA PHE A 30 3.93 14.18 7.09
C PHE A 30 5.24 13.50 6.66
N GLU A 31 5.99 14.08 5.72
CA GLU A 31 7.33 13.62 5.40
C GLU A 31 8.29 13.90 6.56
N LEU A 32 8.93 12.85 7.05
CA LEU A 32 9.95 12.91 8.08
C LEU A 32 11.33 12.78 7.43
N PRO A 33 12.43 13.15 8.12
CA PRO A 33 13.76 13.04 7.56
C PRO A 33 14.07 11.63 7.01
N GLY A 34 14.62 11.57 5.79
CA GLY A 34 14.99 10.32 5.13
C GLY A 34 13.86 9.73 4.29
N ILE A 35 13.48 8.48 4.57
CA ILE A 35 12.40 7.76 3.85
C ILE A 35 11.16 7.57 4.73
N SER A 36 11.13 8.22 5.89
CA SER A 36 10.07 8.08 6.88
C SER A 36 8.88 8.96 6.52
N PHE A 37 7.68 8.44 6.74
CA PHE A 37 6.43 9.15 6.49
C PHE A 37 5.47 8.85 7.65
N ASP A 38 4.87 9.88 8.23
CA ASP A 38 3.97 9.76 9.37
C ASP A 38 2.54 9.46 8.90
N TYR A 39 2.30 8.18 8.60
CA TYR A 39 0.98 7.70 8.16
C TYR A 39 -0.08 7.84 9.25
N ASP A 40 0.29 7.73 10.53
CA ASP A 40 -0.66 7.81 11.64
C ASP A 40 -1.23 9.22 11.74
N SER A 41 -0.37 10.25 11.79
CA SER A 41 -0.80 11.66 11.79
C SER A 41 -1.58 12.04 10.52
N MET A 42 -1.24 11.43 9.37
CA MET A 42 -1.97 11.64 8.12
C MET A 42 -3.38 11.05 8.20
N MET A 43 -3.51 9.81 8.69
CA MET A 43 -4.79 9.12 8.82
C MET A 43 -5.72 9.80 9.82
N GLU A 44 -5.20 10.31 10.95
CA GLU A 44 -5.98 11.12 11.90
C GLU A 44 -6.60 12.36 11.23
N LYS A 45 -5.90 12.99 10.29
CA LYS A 45 -6.38 14.17 9.55
C LYS A 45 -7.28 13.84 8.35
N ALA A 46 -7.20 12.63 7.81
CA ALA A 46 -7.95 12.21 6.62
C ALA A 46 -9.46 12.04 6.87
N GLY A 47 -9.91 12.09 8.13
CA GLY A 47 -11.32 12.13 8.50
C GLY A 47 -12.03 10.77 8.52
N TYR A 48 -11.29 9.67 8.35
CA TYR A 48 -11.80 8.31 8.48
C TYR A 48 -10.89 7.49 9.38
N SER A 49 -11.47 6.71 10.29
CA SER A 49 -10.71 5.71 11.06
C SER A 49 -10.25 4.57 10.15
N LEU A 50 -9.23 3.83 10.58
CA LEU A 50 -8.78 2.64 9.86
C LEU A 50 -9.91 1.61 9.71
N GLU A 51 -10.75 1.46 10.72
CA GLU A 51 -11.92 0.58 10.70
C GLU A 51 -12.96 1.04 9.68
N GLU A 52 -13.18 2.35 9.55
CA GLU A 52 -14.08 2.91 8.54
C GLU A 52 -13.55 2.67 7.14
N VAL A 53 -12.25 2.84 6.92
CA VAL A 53 -11.59 2.54 5.64
C VAL A 53 -11.73 1.05 5.30
N ILE A 54 -11.47 0.15 6.25
CA ILE A 54 -11.65 -1.30 6.06
C ILE A 54 -13.11 -1.60 5.71
N LYS A 55 -14.07 -1.00 6.42
CA LYS A 55 -15.50 -1.18 6.15
C LYS A 55 -15.87 -0.73 4.74
N ILE A 56 -15.43 0.46 4.31
CA ILE A 56 -15.70 0.98 2.96
C ILE A 56 -15.09 0.06 1.91
N GLN A 57 -13.82 -0.33 2.05
CA GLN A 57 -13.15 -1.22 1.08
C GLN A 57 -13.84 -2.58 0.99
N SER A 58 -14.30 -3.12 2.12
CA SER A 58 -15.02 -4.40 2.15
C SER A 58 -16.35 -4.35 1.38
N GLN A 59 -17.02 -3.18 1.29
CA GLN A 59 -18.24 -3.00 0.49
C GLN A 59 -17.97 -3.09 -1.01
N THR A 60 -16.74 -2.83 -1.44
CA THR A 60 -16.30 -2.92 -2.84
C THR A 60 -15.52 -4.21 -3.12
N ASN A 61 -15.58 -5.21 -2.24
CA ASN A 61 -14.79 -6.45 -2.31
C ASN A 61 -13.26 -6.23 -2.34
N VAL A 62 -12.78 -5.09 -1.86
CA VAL A 62 -11.35 -4.78 -1.75
C VAL A 62 -10.85 -5.18 -0.36
N GLY A 63 -9.71 -5.85 -0.30
CA GLY A 63 -9.09 -6.32 0.94
C GLY A 63 -9.44 -7.77 1.27
N ASN A 64 -8.94 -8.27 2.42
CA ASN A 64 -9.07 -9.68 2.82
C ASN A 64 -8.56 -10.71 1.79
N THR A 65 -7.62 -10.30 0.94
CA THR A 65 -6.91 -11.17 0.01
C THR A 65 -6.19 -12.29 0.77
N PRO A 66 -6.19 -13.52 0.23
CA PRO A 66 -5.57 -14.66 0.89
C PRO A 66 -4.10 -14.40 1.25
N MET A 67 -3.71 -14.80 2.47
CA MET A 67 -2.31 -14.99 2.83
C MET A 67 -2.02 -16.48 2.73
N ILE A 68 -1.31 -16.89 1.67
CA ILE A 68 -1.09 -18.29 1.33
C ILE A 68 0.27 -18.74 1.84
N GLU A 69 0.31 -19.91 2.47
CA GLU A 69 1.55 -20.60 2.80
C GLU A 69 1.80 -21.73 1.77
N PRO A 70 2.82 -21.62 0.91
CA PRO A 70 3.15 -22.68 -0.03
C PRO A 70 3.97 -23.78 0.66
N ASP A 71 3.29 -24.75 1.29
CA ASP A 71 3.91 -25.80 2.13
C ASP A 71 5.08 -26.52 1.44
N ASN A 72 4.92 -26.93 0.18
CA ASN A 72 5.97 -27.63 -0.56
C ASN A 72 7.21 -26.76 -0.79
N ILE A 73 7.02 -25.45 -0.98
CA ILE A 73 8.13 -24.50 -1.12
C ILE A 73 8.83 -24.31 0.24
N ASN A 74 8.06 -24.18 1.32
CA ASN A 74 8.62 -24.06 2.66
C ASN A 74 9.39 -25.32 3.10
N LEU A 75 8.91 -26.51 2.74
CA LEU A 75 9.63 -27.77 2.92
C LEU A 75 10.95 -27.80 2.15
N LEU A 76 10.95 -27.31 0.91
CA LEU A 76 12.17 -27.21 0.10
C LEU A 76 13.18 -26.22 0.70
N VAL A 77 12.73 -25.04 1.13
CA VAL A 77 13.58 -24.05 1.83
C VAL A 77 14.22 -24.68 3.06
N LYS A 78 13.45 -25.40 3.88
CA LYS A 78 13.96 -26.09 5.07
C LYS A 78 14.99 -27.18 4.73
N LYS A 79 14.80 -27.91 3.64
CA LYS A 79 15.72 -28.99 3.20
C LYS A 79 17.03 -28.46 2.63
N LEU A 80 17.00 -27.32 1.93
CA LEU A 80 18.16 -26.79 1.22
C LEU A 80 18.96 -25.76 2.02
N SER A 81 18.35 -25.10 3.00
CA SER A 81 19.00 -24.04 3.76
C SER A 81 19.99 -24.59 4.78
N LYS A 82 21.11 -23.88 4.97
CA LYS A 82 22.04 -24.13 6.08
C LYS A 82 21.33 -23.84 7.41
N SER A 83 21.80 -24.47 8.48
CA SER A 83 21.28 -24.21 9.84
C SER A 83 21.33 -22.71 10.16
N GLY A 84 20.19 -22.12 10.54
CA GLY A 84 20.05 -20.69 10.83
C GLY A 84 19.72 -19.78 9.63
N TYR A 85 19.65 -20.31 8.40
CA TYR A 85 19.43 -19.52 7.16
C TYR A 85 18.10 -19.83 6.46
N GLY A 86 17.23 -20.66 7.06
CA GLY A 86 15.90 -20.93 6.51
C GLY A 86 14.95 -19.75 6.66
N ALA A 87 13.97 -19.66 5.77
CA ALA A 87 12.90 -18.67 5.83
C ALA A 87 11.53 -19.34 5.69
N LYS A 88 10.48 -18.66 6.16
CA LYS A 88 9.10 -19.01 5.89
C LYS A 88 8.55 -18.08 4.82
N ILE A 89 8.09 -18.66 3.73
CA ILE A 89 7.46 -17.93 2.63
C ILE A 89 5.96 -17.84 2.89
N LEU A 90 5.44 -16.62 2.74
CA LEU A 90 4.02 -16.29 2.75
C LEU A 90 3.75 -15.44 1.51
N ILE A 91 2.61 -15.68 0.86
CA ILE A 91 2.21 -14.96 -0.36
C ILE A 91 0.96 -14.17 -0.02
N LYS A 92 1.01 -12.85 -0.19
CA LYS A 92 -0.15 -11.97 -0.13
C LYS A 92 -0.74 -11.85 -1.54
N ASP A 93 -1.85 -12.54 -1.79
CA ASP A 93 -2.41 -12.69 -3.13
C ASP A 93 -3.36 -11.54 -3.51
N GLU A 94 -2.77 -10.37 -3.79
CA GLU A 94 -3.53 -9.16 -4.18
C GLU A 94 -4.20 -9.26 -5.55
N ALA A 95 -3.85 -10.25 -6.38
CA ALA A 95 -4.49 -10.48 -7.67
C ALA A 95 -5.96 -10.94 -7.54
N VAL A 96 -6.37 -11.34 -6.34
CA VAL A 96 -7.75 -11.74 -6.02
C VAL A 96 -8.65 -10.52 -5.74
N ASN A 97 -8.08 -9.33 -5.52
CA ASN A 97 -8.90 -8.11 -5.46
C ASN A 97 -9.52 -7.82 -6.83
N PRO A 98 -10.83 -7.50 -6.89
CA PRO A 98 -11.54 -7.15 -8.12
C PRO A 98 -11.23 -5.75 -8.66
#